data_AF-A0AAE1IML5-F1
#
_entry.id   AF-A0AAE1IML5-F1
#
_cell.length_a   1.000
_cell.length_b   1.000
_cell.length_c   1.000
_cell.angle_alpha   90.00
_cell.angle_beta   90.00
_cell.angle_gamma   90.00
#
_symmetry.space_group_name_H-M   'P 1'
#
loop_
_entity.id
_entity.type
_entity.pdbx_description
1 polymer ?
#
loop_
_entity_poly.entity_id
_entity_poly.type
_entity_poly.pdbx_seq_one_letter_code
_entity_poly.pdbx_strand_id
1 'polypeptide(L)'
;MGNSLKGISKKDQSLRIDTTFKLSAPTPVWPPGDGFATGIINLGELQVVQISTFNKVWASYEGGPDNLGATIFEPPGLPEGFSMLGCYSQPNNKPLFGWVLVAKDNSSTTNPALKEPLDYTLIWSTTSLQINQSSTGYFWLTNPPDSYKAVGHVVTTTPNKPSSDKIRCVRSDLTDQIETYTWIWGPGTSNDPNGFNL
;
A
#
# COMPACT_ATOMS: atom_id res chain seq x y z
N MET A 1 -6.64 -53.53 14.72
CA MET A 1 -5.99 -53.01 13.51
C MET A 1 -6.37 -51.55 13.36
N GLY A 2 -5.52 -50.66 13.87
CA GLY A 2 -5.65 -49.22 13.66
C GLY A 2 -4.91 -48.81 12.39
N ASN A 3 -5.45 -47.80 11.72
CA ASN A 3 -4.70 -46.58 11.34
C ASN A 3 -5.68 -45.63 10.63
N SER A 4 -6.21 -44.69 11.41
CA SER A 4 -6.80 -43.46 10.88
C SER A 4 -5.67 -42.46 10.73
N LEU A 5 -5.29 -42.15 9.49
CA LEU A 5 -4.37 -41.06 9.17
C LEU A 5 -5.09 -39.74 9.47
N LYS A 6 -4.88 -39.23 10.69
CA LYS A 6 -5.27 -37.86 11.04
C LYS A 6 -4.44 -36.91 10.16
N GLY A 7 -5.14 -36.18 9.30
CA GLY A 7 -4.57 -35.09 8.53
C GLY A 7 -3.88 -34.10 9.47
N ILE A 8 -2.62 -33.80 9.17
CA ILE A 8 -1.87 -32.73 9.81
C ILE A 8 -2.56 -31.43 9.38
N SER A 9 -3.37 -30.86 10.28
CA SER A 9 -3.80 -29.48 10.19
C SER A 9 -2.54 -28.61 10.14
N LYS A 10 -2.28 -27.97 8.99
CA LYS A 10 -1.28 -26.90 8.90
C LYS A 10 -1.69 -25.86 9.95
N LYS A 11 -0.93 -25.79 11.04
CA LYS A 11 -0.99 -24.65 11.96
C LYS A 11 -0.74 -23.40 11.12
N ASP A 12 -1.72 -22.50 11.13
CA ASP A 12 -1.61 -21.17 10.58
C ASP A 12 -0.51 -20.45 11.37
N GLN A 13 0.72 -20.51 10.85
CA GLN A 13 1.87 -19.92 11.50
C GLN A 13 1.82 -18.42 11.20
N SER A 14 1.24 -17.66 12.14
CA SER A 14 1.10 -16.20 12.02
C SER A 14 2.44 -15.57 11.62
N LEU A 15 2.41 -14.83 10.51
CA LEU A 15 3.58 -14.12 10.01
C LEU A 15 3.82 -12.88 10.85
N ARG A 16 5.06 -12.39 10.88
CA ARG A 16 5.39 -11.18 11.65
C ARG A 16 4.51 -10.01 11.22
N ILE A 17 4.22 -9.90 9.93
CA ILE A 17 3.34 -8.86 9.36
C ILE A 17 1.94 -8.81 9.96
N ASP A 18 1.44 -9.91 10.52
CA ASP A 18 0.13 -9.95 11.18
C ASP A 18 0.16 -9.33 12.60
N THR A 19 1.34 -8.93 13.07
CA THR A 19 1.54 -8.22 14.33
C THR A 19 1.91 -6.75 14.08
N THR A 20 1.43 -5.84 14.93
CA THR A 20 1.83 -4.42 14.89
C THR A 20 3.09 -4.20 15.73
N PHE A 21 4.02 -3.38 15.24
CA PHE A 21 5.15 -2.93 16.03
C PHE A 21 4.69 -2.22 17.32
N LYS A 22 5.31 -2.58 18.45
CA LYS A 22 5.07 -1.93 19.74
C LYS A 22 6.39 -1.44 20.32
N LEU A 23 6.39 -0.22 20.83
CA LEU A 23 7.52 0.31 21.59
C LEU A 23 7.71 -0.49 22.88
N SER A 24 8.97 -0.70 23.28
CA SER A 24 9.32 -1.45 24.51
C SER A 24 8.86 -0.76 25.80
N ALA A 25 8.52 0.53 25.73
CA ALA A 25 7.99 1.33 26.83
C ALA A 25 6.84 2.22 26.31
N PRO A 26 5.86 2.57 27.15
CA PRO A 26 4.79 3.49 26.78
C PRO A 26 5.35 4.87 26.44
N THR A 27 4.73 5.54 25.47
CA THR A 27 5.09 6.93 25.15
C THR A 27 4.73 7.85 26.32
N PRO A 28 5.56 8.88 26.61
CA PRO A 28 5.23 9.86 27.62
C PRO A 28 3.91 10.56 27.28
N VAL A 29 3.09 10.81 28.30
CA VAL A 29 1.84 11.56 28.14
C VAL A 29 2.19 13.04 28.02
N TRP A 30 1.99 13.61 26.84
CA TRP A 30 2.16 15.04 26.62
C TRP A 30 0.91 15.80 27.08
N PRO A 31 1.06 17.02 27.67
CA PRO A 31 -0.10 17.85 28.02
C PRO A 31 -0.91 18.19 26.75
N PRO A 32 -2.23 18.39 26.85
CA PRO A 32 -3.04 18.88 25.74
C PRO A 32 -2.47 20.20 25.20
N GLY A 33 -2.18 20.26 23.90
CA GLY A 33 -1.69 21.48 23.25
C GLY A 33 -2.77 22.16 22.43
N ASP A 34 -2.60 23.46 22.15
CA ASP A 34 -3.57 24.29 21.41
C ASP A 34 -3.41 24.22 19.88
N GLY A 35 -3.00 23.07 19.32
CA GLY A 35 -2.98 22.86 17.86
C GLY A 35 -1.67 22.37 17.23
N PHE A 36 -0.67 21.99 18.02
CA PHE A 36 0.51 21.26 17.52
C PHE A 36 0.19 19.75 17.40
N ALA A 37 0.74 19.07 16.39
CA ALA A 37 0.56 17.64 16.15
C ALA A 37 -0.88 17.15 15.93
N THR A 38 -1.70 17.92 15.19
CA THR A 38 -3.06 17.50 14.77
C THR A 38 -3.07 16.29 13.82
N GLY A 39 -1.90 15.86 13.34
CA GLY A 39 -1.75 14.79 12.34
C GLY A 39 -2.03 15.25 10.90
N ILE A 40 -2.42 16.52 10.70
CA ILE A 40 -2.62 17.14 9.39
C ILE A 40 -1.43 18.05 9.10
N ILE A 41 -0.81 17.84 7.94
CA ILE A 41 0.27 18.69 7.43
C ILE A 41 -0.29 19.50 6.25
N ASN A 42 -0.17 20.83 6.33
CA ASN A 42 -0.56 21.72 5.25
C ASN A 42 0.67 22.08 4.40
N LEU A 43 0.66 21.66 3.14
CA LEU A 43 1.70 21.89 2.13
C LEU A 43 1.30 22.99 1.13
N GLY A 44 0.38 23.87 1.52
CA GLY A 44 -0.18 24.92 0.67
C GLY A 44 -1.45 24.44 -0.05
N GLU A 45 -1.30 24.04 -1.31
CA GLU A 45 -2.40 23.55 -2.16
C GLU A 45 -2.81 22.10 -1.85
N LEU A 46 -2.05 21.41 -1.00
CA LEU A 46 -2.33 20.06 -0.51
C LEU A 46 -2.33 20.02 1.01
N GLN A 47 -3.32 19.37 1.59
CA GLN A 47 -3.28 18.91 2.97
C GLN A 47 -3.05 17.40 2.97
N VAL A 48 -2.17 16.91 3.83
CA VAL A 48 -1.89 15.47 3.95
C VAL A 48 -2.06 14.98 5.38
N VAL A 49 -2.52 13.75 5.52
CA VAL A 49 -2.66 13.04 6.81
C VAL A 49 -1.97 11.70 6.70
N GLN A 50 -1.27 11.34 7.77
CA GLN A 50 -0.67 10.02 7.90
C GLN A 50 -1.72 9.00 8.36
N ILE A 51 -1.87 7.90 7.62
CA ILE A 51 -2.69 6.76 7.99
C ILE A 51 -1.77 5.56 8.28
N SER A 52 -1.91 4.99 9.47
CA SER A 52 -1.15 3.81 9.93
C SER A 52 -2.04 2.59 10.21
N THR A 53 -3.35 2.73 10.00
CA THR A 53 -4.31 1.61 9.99
C THR A 53 -4.48 1.11 8.56
N PHE A 54 -4.69 -0.20 8.39
CA PHE A 54 -4.62 -0.83 7.09
C PHE A 54 -5.61 -1.99 6.94
N ASN A 55 -6.22 -2.08 5.75
CA ASN A 55 -6.87 -3.28 5.25
C ASN A 55 -5.89 -4.07 4.39
N LYS A 56 -5.82 -5.39 4.59
CA LYS A 56 -5.03 -6.30 3.75
C LYS A 56 -5.74 -6.46 2.40
N VAL A 57 -5.06 -6.12 1.31
CA VAL A 57 -5.57 -6.25 -0.06
C VAL A 57 -5.13 -7.57 -0.67
N TRP A 58 -3.81 -7.84 -0.64
CA TRP A 58 -3.21 -9.02 -1.23
C TRP A 58 -1.96 -9.41 -0.45
N ALA A 59 -1.63 -10.70 -0.39
CA ALA A 59 -0.38 -11.20 0.16
C ALA A 59 0.19 -12.34 -0.66
N SER A 60 1.50 -12.33 -0.86
CA SER A 60 2.28 -13.55 -1.14
C SER A 60 2.84 -14.08 0.18
N TYR A 61 2.96 -15.39 0.30
CA TYR A 61 3.55 -16.10 1.44
C TYR A 61 4.89 -16.75 1.10
N GLU A 62 5.42 -16.44 -0.09
CA GLU A 62 6.74 -16.83 -0.59
C GLU A 62 7.34 -15.74 -1.49
N GLY A 63 8.60 -15.88 -1.87
CA GLY A 63 9.38 -14.84 -2.54
C GLY A 63 9.78 -13.69 -1.61
N GLY A 64 10.52 -12.73 -2.13
CA GLY A 64 11.02 -11.59 -1.36
C GLY A 64 12.07 -11.97 -0.29
N PRO A 65 12.39 -11.03 0.60
CA PRO A 65 13.30 -11.27 1.72
C PRO A 65 12.86 -12.45 2.60
N ASP A 66 13.81 -13.32 2.95
CA ASP A 66 13.62 -14.54 3.75
C ASP A 66 12.62 -15.55 3.18
N ASN A 67 12.20 -15.39 1.92
CA ASN A 67 11.16 -16.20 1.28
C ASN A 67 9.82 -16.21 2.05
N LEU A 68 9.51 -15.12 2.76
CA LEU A 68 8.27 -14.99 3.56
C LEU A 68 7.16 -14.25 2.82
N GLY A 69 7.45 -13.74 1.61
CA GLY A 69 6.54 -12.94 0.81
C GLY A 69 6.39 -11.51 1.29
N ALA A 70 5.38 -10.84 0.75
CA ALA A 70 5.02 -9.47 1.11
C ALA A 70 3.51 -9.31 1.12
N THR A 71 3.06 -8.31 1.86
CA THR A 71 1.65 -7.96 1.95
C THR A 71 1.44 -6.54 1.46
N ILE A 72 0.35 -6.34 0.72
CA ILE A 72 -0.11 -5.06 0.19
C ILE A 72 -1.38 -4.65 0.92
N PHE A 73 -1.43 -3.37 1.26
CA PHE A 73 -2.43 -2.77 2.11
C PHE A 73 -3.00 -1.50 1.50
N GLU A 74 -4.19 -1.15 1.96
CA GLU A 74 -4.81 0.15 1.70
C GLU A 74 -5.37 0.74 3.00
N PRO A 75 -5.44 2.08 3.12
CA PRO A 75 -6.01 2.72 4.30
C PRO A 75 -7.52 2.40 4.44
N PRO A 76 -8.00 2.02 5.64
CA PRO A 76 -9.39 1.65 5.88
C PRO A 76 -10.21 2.90 6.19
N GLY A 77 -10.97 3.38 5.19
CA GLY A 77 -11.75 4.61 5.35
C GLY A 77 -10.86 5.84 5.45
N LEU A 78 -11.26 6.91 4.75
CA LEU A 78 -10.48 8.14 4.68
C LEU A 78 -11.18 9.25 5.47
N PRO A 79 -10.44 10.14 6.14
CA PRO A 79 -11.03 11.36 6.69
C PRO A 79 -11.75 12.15 5.59
N GLU A 80 -12.76 12.93 5.98
CA GLU A 80 -13.61 13.63 5.02
C GLU A 80 -12.81 14.55 4.07
N GLY A 81 -13.00 14.34 2.77
CA GLY A 81 -12.31 15.08 1.71
C GLY A 81 -10.88 14.62 1.42
N PHE A 82 -10.34 13.64 2.15
CA PHE A 82 -9.06 13.03 1.84
C PHE A 82 -9.22 11.87 0.86
N SER A 83 -8.23 11.71 0.01
CA SER A 83 -8.13 10.69 -1.02
C SER A 83 -6.83 9.91 -0.89
N MET A 84 -6.90 8.62 -1.21
CA MET A 84 -5.73 7.75 -1.27
C MET A 84 -4.86 8.12 -2.49
N LEU A 85 -3.54 7.98 -2.33
CA LEU A 85 -2.57 8.28 -3.38
C LEU A 85 -1.89 7.01 -3.94
N GLY A 86 -1.97 5.88 -3.22
CA GLY A 86 -1.44 4.59 -3.62
C GLY A 86 -1.51 3.56 -2.49
N CYS A 87 -1.34 2.28 -2.82
CA CYS A 87 -1.25 1.18 -1.85
C CYS A 87 0.07 1.21 -1.08
N TYR A 88 0.05 0.67 0.14
CA TYR A 88 1.24 0.40 0.93
C TYR A 88 1.69 -1.04 0.78
N SER A 89 2.99 -1.32 0.80
CA SER A 89 3.50 -2.69 0.82
C SER A 89 4.63 -2.86 1.81
N GLN A 90 4.76 -4.05 2.37
CA GLN A 90 5.83 -4.40 3.31
C GLN A 90 6.21 -5.88 3.18
N PRO A 91 7.50 -6.23 3.32
CA PRO A 91 7.90 -7.63 3.45
C PRO A 91 7.29 -8.28 4.70
N ASN A 92 6.98 -9.57 4.61
CA ASN A 92 6.31 -10.29 5.69
C ASN A 92 7.25 -10.68 6.85
N ASN A 93 8.57 -10.48 6.68
CA ASN A 93 9.60 -10.81 7.66
C ASN A 93 9.71 -9.79 8.83
N LYS A 94 8.87 -8.75 8.83
CA LYS A 94 8.80 -7.70 9.86
C LYS A 94 7.37 -7.47 10.33
N PRO A 95 7.17 -7.07 11.61
CA PRO A 95 5.88 -6.55 12.08
C PRO A 95 5.38 -5.40 11.24
N LEU A 96 4.07 -5.21 11.08
CA LEU A 96 3.52 -4.04 10.41
C LEU A 96 3.91 -2.76 11.18
N PHE A 97 4.63 -1.85 10.51
CA PHE A 97 5.10 -0.60 11.11
C PHE A 97 4.92 0.64 10.22
N GLY A 98 4.49 0.45 8.97
CA GLY A 98 4.41 1.52 7.99
C GLY A 98 3.24 2.48 8.15
N TRP A 99 3.20 3.42 7.21
CA TRP A 99 2.14 4.40 7.06
C TRP A 99 2.07 4.88 5.60
N VAL A 100 0.95 5.49 5.23
CA VAL A 100 0.78 6.19 3.95
C VAL A 100 0.29 7.60 4.19
N LEU A 101 0.58 8.50 3.25
CA LEU A 101 -0.06 9.80 3.19
C LEU A 101 -1.30 9.71 2.31
N VAL A 102 -2.40 10.24 2.84
CA VAL A 102 -3.61 10.52 2.08
C VAL A 102 -3.72 12.04 1.94
N ALA A 103 -4.26 12.50 0.82
CA ALA A 103 -4.23 13.92 0.48
C ALA A 103 -5.62 14.49 0.25
N LYS A 104 -5.79 15.75 0.64
CA LYS A 104 -6.96 16.57 0.40
C LYS A 104 -6.52 17.77 -0.43
N ASP A 105 -7.32 18.08 -1.44
CA ASP A 105 -7.14 19.26 -2.27
C ASP A 105 -7.51 20.52 -1.47
N ASN A 106 -6.60 21.49 -1.44
CA ASN A 106 -6.77 22.79 -0.79
C ASN A 106 -6.50 23.96 -1.77
N SER A 107 -6.53 23.68 -3.07
CA SER A 107 -6.26 24.63 -4.15
C SER A 107 -7.54 25.29 -4.69
N SER A 108 -7.41 26.11 -5.75
CA SER A 108 -8.55 26.71 -6.43
C SER A 108 -9.33 25.68 -7.26
N THR A 109 -10.63 25.92 -7.42
CA THR A 109 -11.50 25.08 -8.25
C THR A 109 -11.12 25.07 -9.73
N THR A 110 -10.37 26.09 -10.19
CA THR A 110 -9.93 26.23 -11.58
C THR A 110 -8.64 25.48 -11.89
N ASN A 111 -7.82 25.16 -10.88
CA ASN A 111 -6.56 24.45 -11.04
C ASN A 111 -6.32 23.45 -9.88
N PRO A 112 -7.17 22.41 -9.77
CA PRO A 112 -7.15 21.52 -8.62
C PRO A 112 -5.79 20.81 -8.47
N ALA A 113 -5.29 20.68 -7.26
CA ALA A 113 -4.07 19.96 -6.93
C ALA A 113 -4.25 18.44 -7.11
N LEU A 114 -5.48 17.93 -6.95
CA LEU A 114 -5.82 16.52 -7.09
C LEU A 114 -6.89 16.31 -8.18
N LYS A 115 -6.70 15.29 -9.02
CA LYS A 115 -7.70 14.86 -10.01
C LYS A 115 -7.88 13.36 -10.01
N GLU A 116 -9.06 12.91 -10.45
CA GLU A 116 -9.26 11.50 -10.75
C GLU A 116 -8.36 11.06 -11.92
N PRO A 117 -7.85 9.81 -11.88
CA PRO A 117 -7.21 9.22 -13.04
C PRO A 117 -8.18 9.09 -14.21
N LEU A 118 -7.64 9.13 -15.44
CA LEU A 118 -8.41 8.88 -16.65
C LEU A 118 -8.77 7.40 -16.82
N ASP A 119 -7.86 6.52 -16.42
CA ASP A 119 -8.00 5.07 -16.51
C ASP A 119 -6.91 4.36 -15.68
N TYR A 120 -6.90 3.03 -15.72
CA TYR A 120 -5.84 2.18 -15.18
C TYR A 120 -5.32 1.21 -16.24
N THR A 121 -4.01 1.04 -16.28
CA THR A 121 -3.31 0.07 -17.11
C THR A 121 -2.86 -1.10 -16.25
N LEU A 122 -3.25 -2.33 -16.61
CA LEU A 122 -2.73 -3.53 -15.93
C LEU A 122 -1.26 -3.71 -16.31
N ILE A 123 -0.35 -3.55 -15.35
CA ILE A 123 1.10 -3.71 -15.60
C ILE A 123 1.60 -5.10 -15.24
N TRP A 124 0.92 -5.79 -14.31
CA TRP A 124 1.32 -7.12 -13.89
C TRP A 124 0.19 -7.87 -13.18
N SER A 125 0.25 -9.20 -13.18
CA SER A 125 -0.63 -10.04 -12.35
C SER A 125 0.05 -11.33 -11.94
N THR A 126 -0.40 -11.91 -10.84
CA THR A 126 0.10 -13.21 -10.35
C THR A 126 -0.61 -14.41 -10.97
N THR A 127 -1.45 -14.21 -12.00
CA THR A 127 -2.31 -15.26 -12.60
C THR A 127 -1.51 -16.46 -13.11
N SER A 128 -0.35 -16.21 -13.71
CA SER A 128 0.53 -17.25 -14.25
C SER A 128 1.51 -17.81 -13.23
N LEU A 129 1.58 -17.24 -12.02
CA LEU A 129 2.49 -17.66 -10.98
C LEU A 129 1.89 -18.79 -10.15
N GLN A 130 2.66 -19.87 -10.00
CA GLN A 130 2.33 -20.96 -9.08
C GLN A 130 2.95 -20.69 -7.71
N ILE A 131 2.52 -19.59 -7.07
CA ILE A 131 3.01 -19.16 -5.75
C ILE A 131 1.95 -19.33 -4.66
N ASN A 132 2.38 -19.55 -3.42
CA ASN A 132 1.49 -19.48 -2.27
C ASN A 132 1.09 -18.03 -1.98
N GLN A 133 -0.17 -17.66 -2.23
CA GLN A 133 -0.70 -16.29 -2.11
C GLN A 133 -2.15 -16.29 -1.62
N SER A 134 -2.64 -15.14 -1.14
CA SER A 134 -4.01 -15.00 -0.63
C SER A 134 -5.07 -15.13 -1.73
N SER A 135 -4.78 -14.62 -2.92
CA SER A 135 -5.59 -14.68 -4.14
C SER A 135 -4.73 -14.23 -5.32
N THR A 136 -5.25 -14.30 -6.56
CA THR A 136 -4.62 -13.60 -7.68
C THR A 136 -4.58 -12.09 -7.39
N GLY A 137 -3.42 -11.46 -7.56
CA GLY A 137 -3.22 -10.03 -7.45
C GLY A 137 -3.09 -9.41 -8.84
N TYR A 138 -3.75 -8.26 -9.04
CA TYR A 138 -3.69 -7.47 -10.26
C TYR A 138 -3.11 -6.10 -9.92
N PHE A 139 -2.02 -5.73 -10.57
CA PHE A 139 -1.25 -4.53 -10.28
C PHE A 139 -1.49 -3.50 -11.38
N TRP A 140 -2.03 -2.36 -10.98
CA TRP A 140 -2.52 -1.34 -11.89
C TRP A 140 -1.65 -0.10 -11.79
N LEU A 141 -1.14 0.33 -12.95
CA LEU A 141 -0.61 1.66 -13.15
C LEU A 141 -1.76 2.63 -13.37
N THR A 142 -1.73 3.69 -12.59
CA THR A 142 -2.70 4.79 -12.67
C THR A 142 -2.36 5.67 -13.88
N ASN A 143 -3.33 5.94 -14.74
CA ASN A 143 -3.15 6.81 -15.90
C ASN A 143 -3.61 8.24 -15.55
N PRO A 144 -2.70 9.18 -15.25
CA PRO A 144 -3.07 10.53 -14.85
C PRO A 144 -3.55 11.38 -16.05
N PRO A 145 -4.40 12.39 -15.81
CA PRO A 145 -4.68 13.43 -16.80
C PRO A 145 -3.42 14.21 -17.20
N ASP A 146 -3.47 14.89 -18.35
CA ASP A 146 -2.43 15.83 -18.76
C ASP A 146 -2.14 16.85 -17.66
N SER A 147 -0.86 17.15 -17.43
CA SER A 147 -0.32 17.97 -16.34
C SER A 147 -0.43 17.39 -14.91
N TYR A 148 -0.82 16.11 -14.76
CA TYR A 148 -0.82 15.40 -13.48
C TYR A 148 0.11 14.18 -13.52
N LYS A 149 0.44 13.67 -12.34
CA LYS A 149 1.25 12.46 -12.12
C LYS A 149 0.54 11.50 -11.17
N ALA A 150 0.72 10.22 -11.45
CA ALA A 150 0.44 9.18 -10.48
C ALA A 150 1.61 9.10 -9.49
N VAL A 151 1.32 9.07 -8.20
CA VAL A 151 2.33 8.97 -7.13
C VAL A 151 2.30 7.61 -6.43
N GLY A 152 1.47 6.68 -6.91
CA GLY A 152 1.32 5.34 -6.37
C GLY A 152 0.51 4.42 -7.28
N HIS A 153 0.57 3.14 -6.97
CA HIS A 153 -0.10 2.05 -7.69
C HIS A 153 -1.29 1.53 -6.89
N VAL A 154 -2.23 0.89 -7.59
CA VAL A 154 -3.39 0.22 -7.00
C VAL A 154 -3.28 -1.28 -7.24
N VAL A 155 -3.67 -2.07 -6.24
CA VAL A 155 -3.75 -3.52 -6.36
C VAL A 155 -5.18 -3.97 -6.10
N THR A 156 -5.65 -4.94 -6.89
CA THR A 156 -6.96 -5.57 -6.71
C THR A 156 -6.83 -7.10 -6.70
N THR A 157 -7.85 -7.77 -6.16
CA THR A 157 -7.94 -9.23 -6.14
C THR A 157 -8.88 -9.80 -7.21
N THR A 158 -9.46 -8.91 -8.02
CA THR A 158 -10.30 -9.25 -9.18
C THR A 158 -9.73 -8.61 -10.44
N PRO A 159 -9.93 -9.20 -11.62
CA PRO A 159 -9.41 -8.66 -12.88
C PRO A 159 -10.08 -7.36 -13.33
N ASN A 160 -11.14 -6.94 -12.63
CA ASN A 160 -11.83 -5.69 -12.90
C ASN A 160 -10.92 -4.49 -12.58
N LYS A 161 -10.97 -3.49 -13.45
CA LYS A 161 -10.29 -2.21 -13.23
C LYS A 161 -10.76 -1.58 -11.91
N PRO A 162 -9.86 -0.92 -11.16
CA PRO A 162 -10.27 -0.09 -10.04
C PRO A 162 -11.19 1.04 -10.51
N SER A 163 -12.02 1.54 -9.59
CA SER A 163 -12.84 2.72 -9.83
C SER A 163 -11.96 3.99 -9.92
N SER A 164 -12.39 4.98 -10.70
CA SER A 164 -11.66 6.26 -10.85
C SER A 164 -11.61 7.03 -9.52
N ASP A 165 -12.60 6.85 -8.65
CA ASP A 165 -12.65 7.49 -7.34
C ASP A 165 -11.66 6.89 -6.32
N LYS A 166 -11.09 5.70 -6.60
CA LYS A 166 -10.25 4.93 -5.66
C LYS A 166 -9.02 5.69 -5.18
N ILE A 167 -8.40 6.47 -6.07
CA ILE A 167 -7.23 7.30 -5.75
C ILE A 167 -7.30 8.65 -6.46
N ARG A 168 -6.33 9.53 -6.18
CA ARG A 168 -6.13 10.78 -6.92
C ARG A 168 -4.72 10.87 -7.50
N CYS A 169 -4.63 11.50 -8.67
CA CYS A 169 -3.40 11.96 -9.29
C CYS A 169 -3.07 13.37 -8.78
N VAL A 170 -1.78 13.67 -8.68
CA VAL A 170 -1.28 14.94 -8.13
C VAL A 170 -0.79 15.83 -9.27
N ARG A 171 -1.06 17.13 -9.20
CA ARG A 171 -0.60 18.10 -10.20
C ARG A 171 0.93 18.07 -10.30
N SER A 172 1.47 18.12 -11.51
CA SER A 172 2.89 17.77 -11.75
C SER A 172 3.90 18.66 -11.02
N ASP A 173 3.58 19.94 -10.84
CA ASP A 173 4.42 20.91 -10.10
C ASP A 173 4.46 20.67 -8.59
N LEU A 174 3.54 19.85 -8.07
CA LEU A 174 3.48 19.42 -6.67
C LEU A 174 4.11 18.03 -6.45
N THR A 175 4.84 17.52 -7.45
CA THR A 175 5.51 16.22 -7.41
C THR A 175 6.99 16.35 -7.72
N ASP A 176 7.76 15.37 -7.27
CA ASP A 176 9.19 15.25 -7.58
C ASP A 176 9.49 13.86 -8.19
N GLN A 177 10.72 13.66 -8.65
CA GLN A 177 11.19 12.39 -9.18
C GLN A 177 11.14 11.30 -8.09
N ILE A 178 10.79 10.08 -8.51
CA ILE A 178 10.77 8.93 -7.62
C ILE A 178 12.21 8.50 -7.26
N GLU A 179 12.44 8.23 -5.98
CA GLU A 179 13.64 7.56 -5.50
C GLU A 179 13.32 6.10 -5.16
N THR A 180 14.13 5.17 -5.65
CA THR A 180 14.03 3.75 -5.30
C THR A 180 14.89 3.45 -4.10
N TYR A 181 14.31 2.76 -3.10
CA TYR A 181 15.00 2.40 -1.88
C TYR A 181 15.20 0.89 -1.77
N THR A 182 14.54 0.27 -0.79
CA THR A 182 14.71 -1.13 -0.45
C THR A 182 13.75 -1.99 -1.23
N TRP A 183 14.25 -3.05 -1.84
CA TRP A 183 13.44 -4.07 -2.48
C TRP A 183 12.47 -4.73 -1.48
N ILE A 184 11.19 -4.74 -1.82
CA ILE A 184 10.12 -5.25 -0.97
C ILE A 184 9.82 -6.70 -1.34
N TRP A 185 9.68 -6.99 -2.63
CA TRP A 185 9.27 -8.32 -3.07
C TRP A 185 9.58 -8.61 -4.54
N GLY A 186 9.76 -9.88 -4.84
CA GLY A 186 9.70 -10.48 -6.16
C GLY A 186 9.47 -11.99 -6.00
N PRO A 187 9.20 -12.73 -7.09
CA PRO A 187 8.95 -14.17 -7.00
C PRO A 187 10.13 -14.98 -6.42
N GLY A 188 11.35 -14.51 -6.67
CA GLY A 188 12.58 -15.09 -6.11
C GLY A 188 12.95 -14.50 -4.74
N THR A 189 14.13 -14.87 -4.25
CA THR A 189 14.67 -14.40 -2.96
C THR A 189 15.63 -13.21 -3.09
N SER A 190 15.80 -12.68 -4.30
CA SER A 190 16.59 -11.50 -4.61
C SER A 190 15.93 -10.68 -5.72
N ASN A 191 16.28 -9.39 -5.81
CA ASN A 191 15.85 -8.53 -6.90
C ASN A 191 16.31 -9.11 -8.25
N ASP A 192 15.37 -9.28 -9.19
CA ASP A 192 15.65 -9.73 -10.55
C ASP A 192 15.37 -8.59 -11.53
N PRO A 193 16.40 -7.98 -12.16
CA PRO A 193 16.20 -6.85 -13.10
C PRO A 193 15.29 -7.17 -14.30
N ASN A 194 15.13 -8.45 -14.64
CA ASN A 194 14.26 -8.89 -15.74
C ASN A 194 12.88 -9.33 -15.27
N GLY A 195 12.68 -9.39 -13.95
CA GLY A 195 11.44 -9.82 -13.32
C GLY A 195 10.61 -8.63 -12.78
N PHE A 196 9.40 -8.94 -12.34
CA PHE A 196 8.59 -7.99 -11.60
C PHE A 196 9.12 -7.85 -10.16
N ASN A 197 9.32 -6.61 -9.72
CA ASN A 197 9.77 -6.29 -8.37
C ASN A 197 8.91 -5.19 -7.77
N LEU A 198 8.68 -5.30 -6.46
CA LEU A 198 8.15 -4.27 -5.59
C LEU A 198 9.28 -3.63 -4.79
#